data_AF-X1ISA2-F1
#
_entry.id   AF-X1ISA2-F1
#
_cell.length_a   1.000
_cell.length_b   1.000
_cell.length_c   1.000
_cell.angle_alpha   90.00
_cell.angle_beta   90.00
_cell.angle_gamma   90.00
#
_symmetry.space_group_name_H-M   'P 1'
#
loop_
_entity.id
_entity.type
_entity.pdbx_description
1 polymer ?
#
loop_
_entity_poly.entity_id
_entity_poly.type
_entity_poly.pdbx_seq_one_letter_code
_entity_poly.pdbx_strand_id
1 'polypeptide(L)'
;GELTPESSVLYYRNIRERVNHLAPFLQLDNDPYLVIMDGRLFWIQDAYTTTERYPYSEPHGSGLNYIRNSVKAVIDAYNGSVTFYITDSEDALIQTYQAIFPELFVAAEQAPESLRAHFRYPEDMFNIQASVYQSYHMRDARVFYNKEDLWAVPKELYFGKEQPMDSYYIIMRLPDGEREEFLLMLPFTPVNKNNTIGWLAARADGENYGKLLAYLFPKERLVYGPSQIENRIQQDTVITEQLALWGRGGSRVIRGNLLLI
;
A
#
# COMPACT_ATOMS: atom_id res chain seq x y z
N GLY A 1 -19.50 37.73 -23.09
CA GLY A 1 -19.23 37.32 -21.71
C GLY A 1 -18.36 36.08 -21.76
N GLU A 2 -17.48 35.89 -20.80
CA GLU A 2 -16.51 34.77 -20.77
C GLU A 2 -17.14 33.41 -20.43
N LEU A 3 -18.45 33.35 -20.16
CA LEU A 3 -19.20 32.13 -19.91
C LEU A 3 -20.18 31.86 -21.06
N THR A 4 -20.17 30.63 -21.55
CA THR A 4 -21.06 30.10 -22.59
C THR A 4 -21.95 28.99 -22.01
N PRO A 5 -23.02 28.55 -22.70
CA PRO A 5 -23.83 27.41 -22.25
C PRO A 5 -23.03 26.10 -22.08
N GLU A 6 -21.87 25.97 -22.71
CA GLU A 6 -20.96 24.81 -22.60
C GLU A 6 -19.99 24.92 -21.42
N SER A 7 -19.95 26.08 -20.75
CA SER A 7 -19.07 26.30 -19.61
C SER A 7 -19.47 25.38 -18.44
N SER A 8 -18.52 24.57 -17.99
CA SER A 8 -18.73 23.62 -16.89
C SER A 8 -17.94 24.05 -15.65
N VAL A 9 -18.56 23.94 -14.48
CA VAL A 9 -17.90 24.23 -13.18
C VAL A 9 -17.55 22.92 -12.48
N LEU A 10 -16.28 22.83 -12.06
CA LEU A 10 -15.75 21.66 -11.39
C LEU A 10 -15.88 21.85 -9.87
N TYR A 11 -17.05 21.51 -9.32
CA TYR A 11 -17.38 21.70 -7.89
C TYR A 11 -16.53 20.83 -6.96
N TYR A 12 -16.50 19.52 -7.21
CA TYR A 12 -15.76 18.56 -6.38
C TYR A 12 -14.33 18.38 -6.88
N ARG A 13 -13.40 19.23 -6.43
CA ARG A 13 -11.99 19.18 -6.88
C ARG A 13 -11.17 18.13 -6.15
N ASN A 14 -11.51 17.83 -4.90
CA ASN A 14 -10.83 16.80 -4.13
C ASN A 14 -11.19 15.41 -4.69
N ILE A 15 -10.17 14.60 -4.96
CA ILE A 15 -10.34 13.28 -5.60
C ILE A 15 -11.16 12.35 -4.71
N ARG A 16 -10.85 12.28 -3.42
CA ARG A 16 -11.57 11.41 -2.47
C ARG A 16 -13.02 11.86 -2.32
N GLU A 17 -13.27 13.16 -2.19
CA GLU A 17 -14.63 13.71 -2.10
C GLU A 17 -15.44 13.39 -3.36
N ARG A 18 -14.84 13.57 -4.55
CA ARG A 18 -15.48 13.26 -5.84
C ARG A 18 -15.84 11.78 -5.95
N VAL A 19 -14.89 10.89 -5.67
CA VAL A 19 -15.11 9.44 -5.76
C VAL A 19 -16.17 9.00 -4.75
N ASN A 20 -16.06 9.47 -3.50
CA ASN A 20 -17.02 9.15 -2.44
C ASN A 20 -18.42 9.70 -2.73
N HIS A 21 -18.54 10.84 -3.40
CA HIS A 21 -19.85 11.36 -3.82
C HIS A 21 -20.51 10.47 -4.89
N LEU A 22 -19.73 9.85 -5.76
CA LEU A 22 -20.24 8.98 -6.83
C LEU A 22 -20.52 7.55 -6.34
N ALA A 23 -19.67 7.02 -5.46
CA ALA A 23 -19.75 5.66 -4.94
C ALA A 23 -19.52 5.62 -3.42
N PRO A 24 -20.45 6.17 -2.61
CA PRO A 24 -20.28 6.31 -1.15
C PRO A 24 -20.27 4.98 -0.39
N PHE A 25 -20.61 3.89 -1.07
CA PHE A 25 -20.62 2.53 -0.53
C PHE A 25 -19.28 1.81 -0.70
N LEU A 26 -18.31 2.41 -1.40
CA LEU A 26 -16.94 1.92 -1.48
C LEU A 26 -16.07 2.67 -0.47
N GLN A 27 -15.24 1.94 0.28
CA GLN A 27 -14.28 2.54 1.18
C GLN A 27 -13.01 2.91 0.41
N LEU A 28 -12.59 4.17 0.47
CA LEU A 28 -11.44 4.64 -0.31
C LEU A 28 -10.13 4.43 0.42
N ASP A 29 -9.12 3.92 -0.30
CA ASP A 29 -7.73 3.90 0.16
C ASP A 29 -7.23 5.32 0.48
N ASN A 30 -6.29 5.44 1.40
CA ASN A 30 -5.75 6.71 1.84
C ASN A 30 -4.75 7.36 0.87
N ASP A 31 -4.14 6.61 -0.06
CA ASP A 31 -3.08 7.09 -0.95
C ASP A 31 -3.47 7.05 -2.45
N PRO A 32 -4.29 8.02 -2.93
CA PRO A 32 -4.49 8.21 -4.36
C PRO A 32 -3.19 8.68 -5.04
N TYR A 33 -2.94 8.17 -6.24
CA TYR A 33 -1.69 8.42 -6.97
C TYR A 33 -1.94 8.94 -8.38
N LEU A 34 -0.99 9.72 -8.87
CA LEU A 34 -1.05 10.33 -10.18
C LEU A 34 -0.23 9.54 -11.19
N VAL A 35 -0.80 9.32 -12.38
CA VAL A 35 -0.14 8.63 -13.48
C VAL A 35 -0.17 9.49 -14.74
N ILE A 36 0.82 9.30 -15.60
CA ILE A 36 0.90 9.96 -16.91
C ILE A 36 0.59 8.91 -17.97
N MET A 37 -0.47 9.14 -18.75
CA MET A 37 -0.82 8.31 -19.90
C MET A 37 -1.03 9.22 -21.11
N ASP A 38 -0.28 8.97 -22.19
CA ASP A 38 -0.39 9.72 -23.45
C ASP A 38 -0.30 11.25 -23.28
N GLY A 39 0.58 11.70 -22.39
CA GLY A 39 0.77 13.13 -22.09
C GLY A 39 -0.35 13.77 -21.25
N ARG A 40 -1.31 12.98 -20.75
CA ARG A 40 -2.38 13.41 -19.87
C ARG A 40 -2.20 12.85 -18.46
N LEU A 41 -2.76 13.57 -17.50
CA LEU A 41 -2.68 13.25 -16.08
C LEU A 41 -3.97 12.57 -15.62
N PHE A 42 -3.83 11.45 -14.93
CA PHE A 42 -4.94 10.72 -14.34
C PHE A 42 -4.64 10.41 -12.88
N TRP A 43 -5.61 10.65 -12.00
CA TRP A 43 -5.57 10.15 -10.64
C TRP A 43 -6.16 8.74 -10.61
N ILE A 44 -5.52 7.84 -9.89
CA ILE A 44 -6.06 6.53 -9.56
C ILE A 44 -6.28 6.47 -8.06
N GLN A 45 -7.50 6.08 -7.68
CA GLN A 45 -7.93 5.88 -6.30
C GLN A 45 -8.39 4.44 -6.16
N ASP A 46 -7.69 3.67 -5.34
CA ASP A 46 -8.13 2.34 -4.93
C ASP A 46 -9.38 2.45 -4.04
N ALA A 47 -10.34 1.57 -4.27
CA ALA A 47 -11.62 1.58 -3.61
C ALA A 47 -12.04 0.14 -3.25
N TYR A 48 -12.37 -0.03 -1.98
CA TYR A 48 -12.61 -1.31 -1.36
C TYR A 48 -14.09 -1.61 -1.21
N THR A 49 -14.46 -2.87 -1.42
CA THR A 49 -15.66 -3.41 -0.79
C THR A 49 -15.29 -3.90 0.61
N THR A 50 -16.11 -3.53 1.59
CA THR A 50 -15.87 -3.86 2.99
C THR A 50 -17.14 -4.29 3.69
N THR A 51 -16.99 -5.13 4.72
CA THR A 51 -18.09 -5.42 5.65
C THR A 51 -17.55 -5.85 7.02
N GLU A 52 -18.39 -5.71 8.04
CA GLU A 52 -18.16 -6.18 9.41
C GLU A 52 -18.93 -7.47 9.70
N ARG A 53 -19.61 -8.03 8.68
CA ARG A 53 -20.58 -9.13 8.84
C ARG A 53 -20.23 -10.36 8.01
N TYR A 54 -18.97 -10.47 7.56
CA TYR A 54 -18.56 -11.64 6.80
C TYR A 54 -18.49 -12.86 7.72
N PRO A 55 -19.16 -13.98 7.39
CA PRO A 55 -19.25 -15.12 8.28
C PRO A 55 -17.88 -15.79 8.43
N TYR A 56 -17.62 -16.35 9.61
CA TYR A 56 -16.39 -17.08 9.94
C TYR A 56 -15.08 -16.28 9.75
N SER A 57 -15.16 -14.95 9.83
CA SER A 57 -14.00 -14.07 9.76
C SER A 57 -13.77 -13.34 11.09
N GLU A 58 -12.52 -13.22 11.50
CA GLU A 58 -12.12 -12.49 12.71
C GLU A 58 -12.19 -10.97 12.44
N PRO A 59 -12.91 -10.20 13.27
CA PRO A 59 -12.88 -8.74 13.18
C PRO A 59 -11.50 -8.15 13.46
N HIS A 60 -11.11 -7.16 12.67
CA HIS A 60 -9.89 -6.38 12.81
C HIS A 60 -10.22 -4.90 13.06
N GLY A 61 -9.42 -4.25 13.90
CA GLY A 61 -9.52 -2.82 14.16
C GLY A 61 -10.92 -2.38 14.60
N SER A 62 -11.58 -1.56 13.78
CA SER A 62 -12.90 -0.97 14.04
C SER A 62 -14.08 -1.94 13.86
N GLY A 63 -13.84 -3.23 13.61
CA GLY A 63 -14.88 -4.24 13.38
C GLY A 63 -14.91 -4.80 11.95
N LEU A 64 -14.09 -4.25 11.07
CA LEU A 64 -13.91 -4.73 9.70
C LEU A 64 -13.49 -6.21 9.72
N ASN A 65 -14.20 -7.07 9.01
CA ASN A 65 -13.84 -8.49 8.92
C ASN A 65 -13.81 -9.01 7.48
N TYR A 66 -13.93 -8.12 6.50
CA TYR A 66 -13.78 -8.42 5.08
C TYR A 66 -13.37 -7.17 4.33
N ILE A 67 -12.40 -7.32 3.44
CA ILE A 67 -11.91 -6.26 2.56
C ILE A 67 -11.45 -6.87 1.24
N ARG A 68 -11.80 -6.23 0.12
CA ARG A 68 -11.28 -6.54 -1.22
C ARG A 68 -10.98 -5.27 -1.99
N ASN A 69 -9.85 -5.25 -2.70
CA ASN A 69 -9.55 -4.19 -3.68
C ASN A 69 -10.30 -4.43 -4.99
N SER A 70 -11.61 -4.25 -4.94
CA SER A 70 -12.50 -4.63 -6.02
C SER A 70 -12.60 -3.57 -7.10
N VAL A 71 -12.24 -2.32 -6.81
CA VAL A 71 -12.46 -1.20 -7.73
C VAL A 71 -11.27 -0.25 -7.76
N LYS A 72 -10.90 0.20 -8.96
CA LYS A 72 -10.03 1.36 -9.17
C LYS A 72 -10.83 2.49 -9.82
N ALA A 73 -10.98 3.60 -9.12
CA ALA A 73 -11.54 4.82 -9.68
C ALA A 73 -10.43 5.59 -10.39
N VAL A 74 -10.60 5.84 -11.69
CA VAL A 74 -9.66 6.61 -12.52
C VAL A 74 -10.31 7.94 -12.85
N ILE A 75 -9.64 9.03 -12.49
CA ILE A 75 -10.12 10.39 -12.63
C ILE A 75 -9.22 11.14 -13.60
N ASP A 76 -9.79 11.64 -14.68
CA ASP A 76 -9.08 12.54 -15.58
C ASP A 76 -8.80 13.87 -14.89
N ALA A 77 -7.54 14.27 -14.75
CA ALA A 77 -7.16 15.45 -13.99
C ALA A 77 -7.55 16.78 -14.69
N TYR A 78 -7.88 16.74 -15.99
CA TYR A 78 -8.25 17.92 -16.77
C TYR A 78 -9.76 18.19 -16.73
N ASN A 79 -10.59 17.18 -17.00
CA ASN A 79 -12.04 17.35 -17.07
C ASN A 79 -12.80 16.76 -15.86
N GLY A 80 -12.13 15.99 -15.00
CA GLY A 80 -12.72 15.40 -13.80
C GLY A 80 -13.64 14.20 -14.04
N SER A 81 -13.74 13.69 -15.27
CA SER A 81 -14.47 12.45 -15.55
C SER A 81 -13.91 11.30 -14.72
N VAL A 82 -14.79 10.44 -14.22
CA VAL A 82 -14.44 9.30 -13.36
C VAL A 82 -14.92 8.02 -14.02
N THR A 83 -14.06 7.02 -14.08
CA THR A 83 -14.40 5.66 -14.50
C THR A 83 -14.04 4.70 -13.37
N PHE A 84 -15.00 3.85 -12.97
CA PHE A 84 -14.78 2.82 -11.97
C PHE A 84 -14.50 1.48 -12.65
N TYR A 85 -13.27 1.00 -12.55
CA TYR A 85 -12.84 -0.28 -13.11
C TYR A 85 -12.92 -1.37 -12.04
N ILE A 86 -13.65 -2.46 -12.31
CA ILE A 86 -13.71 -3.63 -11.44
C ILE A 86 -12.45 -4.46 -11.65
N THR A 87 -11.65 -4.62 -10.59
CA THR A 87 -10.37 -5.36 -10.59
C THR A 87 -10.43 -6.71 -9.92
N ASP A 88 -11.45 -6.98 -9.09
CA ASP A 88 -11.73 -8.30 -8.51
C ASP A 88 -13.15 -8.71 -8.88
N SER A 89 -13.34 -9.29 -10.06
CA SER A 89 -14.67 -9.70 -10.56
C SER A 89 -15.30 -10.84 -9.76
N GLU A 90 -14.51 -11.54 -8.93
CA GLU A 90 -14.96 -12.65 -8.10
C GLU A 90 -15.50 -12.20 -6.73
N ASP A 91 -15.35 -10.91 -6.38
CA ASP A 91 -15.90 -10.38 -5.14
C ASP A 91 -17.44 -10.31 -5.20
N ALA A 92 -18.10 -11.03 -4.30
CA ALA A 92 -19.56 -11.08 -4.21
C ALA A 92 -20.19 -9.71 -3.88
N LEU A 93 -19.50 -8.85 -3.12
CA LEU A 93 -20.00 -7.51 -2.81
C LEU A 93 -19.98 -6.62 -4.04
N ILE A 94 -18.89 -6.61 -4.82
CA ILE A 94 -18.85 -5.80 -6.06
C ILE A 94 -19.84 -6.33 -7.11
N GLN A 95 -20.02 -7.65 -7.23
CA GLN A 95 -21.05 -8.24 -8.10
C GLN A 95 -22.45 -7.74 -7.73
N THR A 96 -22.73 -7.61 -6.43
CA THR A 96 -24.01 -7.06 -5.93
C THR A 96 -24.17 -5.59 -6.32
N TYR A 97 -23.15 -4.76 -6.09
CA TYR A 97 -23.20 -3.34 -6.49
C TYR A 97 -23.28 -3.16 -8.00
N GLN A 98 -22.62 -4.00 -8.78
CA GLN A 98 -22.70 -3.99 -10.24
C GLN A 98 -24.11 -4.33 -10.73
N ALA A 99 -24.82 -5.25 -10.07
CA ALA A 99 -26.22 -5.55 -10.39
C ALA A 99 -27.17 -4.39 -10.05
N ILE A 100 -26.88 -3.61 -9.00
CA ILE A 100 -27.66 -2.44 -8.58
C ILE A 100 -27.38 -1.23 -9.51
N PHE A 101 -26.12 -1.03 -9.90
CA PHE A 101 -25.63 0.11 -10.68
C PHE A 101 -24.90 -0.34 -11.95
N PRO A 102 -25.61 -0.88 -12.97
CA PRO A 102 -24.98 -1.50 -14.13
C PRO A 102 -24.18 -0.54 -15.01
N GLU A 103 -24.48 0.77 -14.97
CA GLU A 103 -23.78 1.79 -15.75
C GLU A 103 -22.59 2.41 -15.02
N LEU A 104 -22.44 2.17 -13.72
CA LEU A 104 -21.40 2.82 -12.90
C LEU A 104 -20.02 2.17 -13.11
N PHE A 105 -20.01 0.86 -13.37
CA PHE A 105 -18.80 0.05 -13.38
C PHE A 105 -18.44 -0.45 -14.77
N VAL A 106 -17.14 -0.52 -15.03
CA VAL A 106 -16.57 -1.08 -16.25
C VAL A 106 -15.59 -2.18 -15.85
N ALA A 107 -15.48 -3.24 -16.65
CA ALA A 107 -14.48 -4.29 -16.40
C ALA A 107 -13.06 -3.72 -16.55
N ALA A 108 -12.12 -4.09 -15.68
CA ALA A 108 -10.74 -3.58 -15.75
C ALA A 108 -10.08 -3.86 -17.10
N GLU A 109 -10.42 -4.96 -17.77
CA GLU A 109 -9.90 -5.33 -19.09
C GLU A 109 -10.21 -4.31 -20.19
N GLN A 110 -11.23 -3.46 -19.99
CA GLN A 110 -11.57 -2.38 -20.92
C GLN A 110 -10.70 -1.13 -20.71
N ALA A 111 -9.96 -1.05 -19.59
CA ALA A 111 -8.98 0.02 -19.40
C ALA A 111 -7.83 -0.13 -20.41
N PRO A 112 -7.33 0.98 -20.99
CA PRO A 112 -6.14 0.95 -21.84
C PRO A 112 -4.98 0.22 -21.16
N GLU A 113 -4.21 -0.57 -21.92
CA GLU A 113 -3.09 -1.35 -21.37
C GLU A 113 -2.06 -0.47 -20.65
N SER A 114 -1.78 0.71 -21.19
CA SER A 114 -0.92 1.73 -20.57
C SER A 114 -1.44 2.19 -19.20
N LEU A 115 -2.76 2.32 -19.03
CA LEU A 115 -3.38 2.65 -17.75
C LEU A 115 -3.30 1.48 -16.77
N ARG A 116 -3.63 0.26 -17.23
CA ARG A 116 -3.56 -0.95 -16.39
C ARG A 116 -2.15 -1.24 -15.90
N ALA A 117 -1.13 -0.94 -16.70
CA ALA A 117 0.27 -1.08 -16.30
C ALA A 117 0.66 -0.21 -15.08
N HIS A 118 -0.12 0.83 -14.78
CA HIS A 118 0.06 1.65 -13.60
C HIS A 118 -0.75 1.21 -12.38
N PHE A 119 -1.62 0.21 -12.51
CA PHE A 119 -2.38 -0.30 -11.39
C PHE A 119 -1.43 -0.94 -10.38
N ARG A 120 -1.40 -0.41 -9.16
CA ARG A 120 -0.60 -0.98 -8.05
C ARG A 120 -1.47 -1.72 -7.04
N TYR A 121 -0.85 -2.54 -6.20
CA TYR A 121 -1.51 -3.17 -5.05
C TYR A 121 -1.65 -2.13 -3.93
N PRO A 122 -2.80 -2.01 -3.26
CA PRO A 122 -3.07 -0.84 -2.43
C PRO A 122 -2.58 -1.01 -1.00
N GLU A 123 -2.27 0.12 -0.37
CA GLU A 123 -1.54 0.17 0.88
C GLU A 123 -2.39 -0.22 2.10
N ASP A 124 -3.60 0.31 2.23
CA ASP A 124 -4.41 0.06 3.44
C ASP A 124 -4.75 -1.44 3.57
N MET A 125 -5.15 -2.09 2.47
CA MET A 125 -5.44 -3.52 2.46
C MET A 125 -4.17 -4.35 2.74
N PHE A 126 -3.03 -3.96 2.17
CA PHE A 126 -1.76 -4.63 2.44
C PHE A 126 -1.36 -4.53 3.91
N ASN A 127 -1.52 -3.35 4.52
CA ASN A 127 -1.21 -3.13 5.93
C ASN A 127 -2.13 -3.93 6.87
N ILE A 128 -3.41 -4.09 6.52
CA ILE A 128 -4.32 -4.99 7.23
C ILE A 128 -3.84 -6.44 7.12
N GLN A 129 -3.51 -6.90 5.91
CA GLN A 129 -3.00 -8.26 5.68
C GLN A 129 -1.69 -8.50 6.43
N ALA A 130 -0.78 -7.53 6.43
CA ALA A 130 0.49 -7.57 7.15
C ALA A 130 0.26 -7.64 8.66
N SER A 131 -0.68 -6.85 9.20
CA SER A 131 -1.06 -6.87 10.62
C SER A 131 -1.62 -8.24 11.04
N VAL A 132 -2.53 -8.82 10.24
CA VAL A 132 -3.05 -10.17 10.49
C VAL A 132 -1.93 -11.22 10.40
N TYR A 133 -1.04 -11.07 9.42
CA TYR A 133 0.05 -12.02 9.20
C TYR A 133 1.05 -12.09 10.35
N GLN A 134 1.14 -11.06 11.21
CA GLN A 134 2.01 -11.07 12.40
C GLN A 134 1.75 -12.24 13.36
N SER A 135 0.54 -12.78 13.38
CA SER A 135 0.18 -13.96 14.18
C SER A 135 -0.19 -15.18 13.33
N TYR A 136 -0.87 -14.97 12.20
CA TYR A 136 -1.43 -16.06 11.40
C TYR A 136 -0.42 -16.84 10.55
N HIS A 137 0.85 -16.41 10.51
CA HIS A 137 1.93 -17.23 9.98
C HIS A 137 2.22 -18.48 10.85
N MET A 138 1.86 -18.44 12.15
CA MET A 138 2.01 -19.57 13.08
C MET A 138 0.93 -20.61 12.83
N ARG A 139 1.31 -21.76 12.28
CA ARG A 139 0.37 -22.86 11.95
C ARG A 139 0.19 -23.90 13.06
N ASP A 140 1.14 -24.01 14.00
CA ASP A 140 0.97 -24.89 15.16
C ASP A 140 0.08 -24.22 16.21
N ALA A 141 -0.97 -24.92 16.63
CA ALA A 141 -1.99 -24.36 17.51
C ALA A 141 -1.45 -23.96 18.90
N ARG A 142 -0.45 -24.67 19.43
CA ARG A 142 0.16 -24.35 20.74
C ARG A 142 1.03 -23.10 20.61
N VAL A 143 1.86 -23.05 19.56
CA VAL A 143 2.69 -21.88 19.24
C VAL A 143 1.82 -20.63 19.04
N PHE A 144 0.72 -20.77 18.30
CA PHE A 144 -0.24 -19.68 18.07
C PHE A 144 -0.92 -19.23 19.36
N TYR A 145 -1.44 -20.17 20.16
CA TYR A 145 -2.13 -19.86 21.43
C TYR A 145 -1.21 -19.15 22.43
N ASN A 146 0.05 -19.59 22.51
CA ASN A 146 1.05 -19.01 23.39
C ASN A 146 1.73 -17.76 22.80
N LYS A 147 1.48 -17.43 21.53
CA LYS A 147 2.12 -16.33 20.78
C LYS A 147 3.65 -16.39 20.82
N GLU A 148 4.20 -17.60 20.69
CA GLU A 148 5.64 -17.86 20.87
C GLU A 148 6.53 -17.25 19.78
N ASP A 149 6.02 -17.07 18.57
CA ASP A 149 6.74 -16.50 17.42
C ASP A 149 6.02 -15.26 16.87
N LEU A 150 5.53 -14.38 17.74
CA LEU A 150 4.83 -13.17 17.32
C LEU A 150 5.77 -12.20 16.60
N TRP A 151 5.36 -11.72 15.43
CA TRP A 151 6.09 -10.72 14.66
C TRP A 151 5.60 -9.30 14.96
N ALA A 152 6.45 -8.32 14.66
CA ALA A 152 6.19 -6.89 14.83
C ALA A 152 6.68 -6.11 13.60
N VAL A 153 5.97 -5.03 13.27
CA VAL A 153 6.49 -4.02 12.34
C VAL A 153 7.68 -3.34 13.02
N PRO A 154 8.85 -3.27 12.37
CA PRO A 154 10.02 -2.61 12.94
C PRO A 154 9.75 -1.11 13.13
N LYS A 155 10.57 -0.49 13.98
CA LYS A 155 10.59 0.95 14.12
C LYS A 155 11.73 1.57 13.31
N GLU A 156 11.47 2.71 12.72
CA GLU A 156 12.46 3.54 12.03
C GLU A 156 12.54 4.95 12.65
N LEU A 157 13.61 5.67 12.31
CA LEU A 157 13.79 7.06 12.71
C LEU A 157 13.47 7.99 11.55
N TYR A 158 12.22 8.44 11.48
CA TYR A 158 11.76 9.34 10.44
C TYR A 158 11.75 10.79 10.94
N PHE A 159 12.46 11.68 10.25
CA PHE A 159 12.57 13.10 10.64
C PHE A 159 13.02 13.34 12.10
N GLY A 160 13.75 12.39 12.68
CA GLY A 160 14.23 12.43 14.07
C GLY A 160 13.21 11.93 15.10
N LYS A 161 12.07 11.37 14.68
CA LYS A 161 11.07 10.74 15.54
C LYS A 161 11.06 9.24 15.27
N GLU A 162 11.07 8.46 16.34
CA GLU A 162 10.86 7.01 16.23
C GLU A 162 9.38 6.74 15.88
N GLN A 163 9.15 5.98 14.82
CA GLN A 163 7.81 5.57 14.38
C GLN A 163 7.84 4.13 13.86
N PRO A 164 6.69 3.40 13.84
CA PRO A 164 6.57 2.19 13.04
C PRO A 164 6.94 2.48 11.59
N MET A 165 7.60 1.53 10.94
CA MET A 165 7.93 1.61 9.53
C MET A 165 6.66 1.48 8.69
N ASP A 166 6.47 2.38 7.74
CA ASP A 166 5.38 2.29 6.77
C ASP A 166 5.73 1.30 5.65
N SER A 167 4.71 0.75 5.00
CA SER A 167 4.93 -0.05 3.79
C SER A 167 5.43 0.83 2.66
N TYR A 168 6.26 0.29 1.76
CA TYR A 168 6.82 1.09 0.68
C TYR A 168 6.87 0.33 -0.64
N TYR A 169 6.67 1.08 -1.72
CA TYR A 169 6.80 0.56 -3.06
C TYR A 169 8.27 0.54 -3.49
N ILE A 170 8.71 -0.58 -4.07
CA ILE A 170 10.07 -0.76 -4.55
C ILE A 170 10.08 -1.59 -5.83
N ILE A 171 11.03 -1.29 -6.72
CA ILE A 171 11.35 -2.17 -7.85
C ILE A 171 12.59 -2.96 -7.48
N MET A 172 12.46 -4.29 -7.43
CA MET A 172 13.60 -5.16 -7.20
C MET A 172 13.39 -6.52 -7.85
N ARG A 173 14.48 -7.25 -8.06
CA ARG A 173 14.42 -8.65 -8.47
C ARG A 173 14.28 -9.53 -7.22
N LEU A 174 13.22 -10.32 -7.17
CA LEU A 174 13.04 -11.31 -6.10
C LEU A 174 14.19 -12.35 -6.14
N PRO A 175 14.57 -12.96 -4.99
CA PRO A 175 15.66 -13.94 -4.94
C PRO A 175 15.53 -15.10 -5.94
N ASP A 176 14.30 -15.61 -6.13
CA ASP A 176 13.98 -16.69 -7.07
C ASP A 176 13.44 -16.16 -8.42
N GLY A 177 13.47 -14.84 -8.64
CA GLY A 177 12.92 -14.18 -9.82
C GLY A 177 13.95 -13.97 -10.93
N GLU A 178 13.50 -14.09 -12.18
CA GLU A 178 14.36 -13.83 -13.36
C GLU A 178 14.41 -12.35 -13.76
N ARG A 179 13.41 -11.55 -13.35
CA ARG A 179 13.24 -10.13 -13.74
C ARG A 179 12.87 -9.27 -12.54
N GLU A 180 13.10 -7.97 -12.67
CA GLU A 180 12.63 -6.97 -11.72
C GLU A 180 11.10 -6.89 -11.70
N GLU A 181 10.56 -6.62 -10.53
CA GLU A 181 9.12 -6.50 -10.29
C GLU A 181 8.83 -5.32 -9.39
N PHE A 182 7.67 -4.71 -9.58
CA PHE A 182 7.14 -3.67 -8.72
C PHE A 182 6.42 -4.29 -7.52
N LEU A 183 6.92 -4.03 -6.32
CA LEU A 183 6.46 -4.64 -5.08
C LEU A 183 6.01 -3.56 -4.10
N LEU A 184 4.97 -3.85 -3.33
CA LEU A 184 4.69 -3.17 -2.06
C LEU A 184 5.23 -4.06 -0.93
N MET A 185 6.14 -3.56 -0.10
CA MET A 185 6.89 -4.36 0.87
C MET A 185 6.78 -3.82 2.30
N LEU A 186 6.77 -4.72 3.28
CA LEU A 186 6.94 -4.42 4.70
C LEU A 186 7.86 -5.44 5.40
N PRO A 187 8.99 -5.03 5.99
CA PRO A 187 9.83 -5.88 6.82
C PRO A 187 9.21 -6.24 8.17
N PHE A 188 9.68 -7.33 8.78
CA PHE A 188 9.26 -7.77 10.10
C PHE A 188 10.44 -8.10 11.02
N THR A 189 10.25 -7.83 12.32
CA THR A 189 11.11 -8.30 13.40
C THR A 189 10.30 -9.17 14.37
N PRO A 190 10.94 -10.04 15.17
CA PRO A 190 10.26 -10.63 16.32
C PRO A 190 9.87 -9.54 17.32
N VAL A 191 8.79 -9.75 18.05
CA VAL A 191 8.43 -8.87 19.18
C VAL A 191 9.61 -8.77 20.15
N ASN A 192 9.91 -7.55 20.60
CA ASN A 192 11.02 -7.20 21.51
C ASN A 192 12.43 -7.48 20.96
N LYS A 193 12.58 -7.71 19.65
CA LYS A 193 13.90 -7.81 18.99
C LYS A 193 14.01 -6.83 17.83
N ASN A 194 15.25 -6.45 17.51
CA ASN A 194 15.54 -5.44 16.50
C ASN A 194 16.15 -6.04 15.22
N ASN A 195 16.40 -7.36 15.17
CA ASN A 195 16.89 -8.03 13.98
C ASN A 195 15.72 -8.38 13.05
N THR A 196 15.88 -8.11 11.76
CA THR A 196 14.87 -8.49 10.76
C THR A 196 14.89 -10.00 10.57
N ILE A 197 13.71 -10.59 10.44
CA ILE A 197 13.52 -12.04 10.23
C ILE A 197 12.91 -12.36 8.88
N GLY A 198 12.41 -11.35 8.18
CA GLY A 198 11.81 -11.49 6.87
C GLY A 198 11.06 -10.23 6.49
N TRP A 199 10.37 -10.33 5.37
CA TRP A 199 9.48 -9.29 4.88
C TRP A 199 8.29 -9.94 4.17
N LEU A 200 7.17 -9.23 4.18
CA LEU A 200 6.01 -9.53 3.35
C LEU A 200 6.04 -8.57 2.16
N ALA A 201 5.68 -9.05 0.98
CA ALA A 201 5.50 -8.22 -0.19
C ALA A 201 4.23 -8.60 -0.97
N ALA A 202 3.57 -7.60 -1.53
CA ALA A 202 2.55 -7.76 -2.56
C ALA A 202 3.13 -7.39 -3.92
N ARG A 203 2.93 -8.26 -4.91
CA ARG A 203 3.35 -8.02 -6.30
C ARG A 203 2.34 -7.10 -6.96
N ALA A 204 2.81 -5.96 -7.46
CA ALA A 204 1.98 -4.85 -7.94
C ALA A 204 1.99 -4.73 -9.48
N ASP A 205 2.60 -5.67 -10.21
CA ASP A 205 2.67 -5.65 -11.66
C ASP A 205 2.65 -7.06 -12.31
N GLY A 206 2.50 -7.06 -13.64
CA GLY A 206 2.57 -8.24 -14.49
C GLY A 206 1.53 -9.32 -14.18
N GLU A 207 1.86 -10.57 -14.55
CA GLU A 207 1.00 -11.75 -14.34
C GLU A 207 0.85 -12.15 -12.86
N ASN A 208 1.61 -11.50 -11.99
CA ASN A 208 1.63 -11.80 -10.57
C ASN A 208 0.97 -10.73 -9.72
N TYR A 209 0.36 -9.72 -10.36
CA TYR A 209 -0.43 -8.70 -9.70
C TYR A 209 -1.37 -9.33 -8.65
N GLY A 210 -1.31 -8.80 -7.43
CA GLY A 210 -2.14 -9.24 -6.31
C GLY A 210 -1.63 -10.45 -5.52
N LYS A 211 -0.54 -11.10 -5.95
CA LYS A 211 0.05 -12.22 -5.20
C LYS A 211 0.89 -11.68 -4.03
N LEU A 212 0.59 -12.17 -2.84
CA LEU A 212 1.38 -11.95 -1.63
C LEU A 212 2.46 -13.01 -1.49
N LEU A 213 3.63 -12.60 -0.99
CA LEU A 213 4.72 -13.50 -0.65
C LEU A 213 5.39 -13.06 0.65
N ALA A 214 5.70 -14.04 1.51
CA ALA A 214 6.48 -13.81 2.71
C ALA A 214 7.85 -14.47 2.52
N TYR A 215 8.90 -13.68 2.61
CA TYR A 215 10.28 -14.15 2.50
C TYR A 215 10.94 -14.16 3.87
N LEU A 216 11.35 -15.34 4.32
CA LEU A 216 11.99 -15.56 5.61
C LEU A 216 13.51 -15.57 5.47
N PHE A 217 14.18 -14.87 6.37
CA PHE A 217 15.63 -14.89 6.43
C PHE A 217 16.17 -16.13 7.15
N PRO A 218 17.36 -16.63 6.75
CA PRO A 218 18.01 -17.75 7.42
C PRO A 218 18.24 -17.46 8.90
N LYS A 219 18.00 -18.44 9.77
CA LYS A 219 18.18 -18.28 11.23
C LYS A 219 19.65 -18.24 11.64
N GLU A 220 20.54 -18.72 10.77
CA GLU A 220 21.98 -18.81 11.00
C GLU A 220 22.70 -17.48 10.77
N ARG A 221 22.05 -16.53 10.08
CA ARG A 221 22.64 -15.23 9.75
C ARG A 221 21.88 -14.10 10.43
N LEU A 222 22.62 -13.24 11.12
CA LEU A 222 22.07 -11.98 11.63
C LEU A 222 21.81 -11.03 10.46
N VAL A 223 20.54 -10.69 10.25
CA VAL A 223 20.13 -9.58 9.38
C VAL A 223 19.74 -8.39 10.25
N TYR A 224 20.44 -7.27 10.06
CA TYR A 224 20.20 -6.06 10.83
C TYR A 224 18.83 -5.48 10.47
N GLY A 225 18.03 -5.15 11.48
CA GLY A 225 16.78 -4.41 11.25
C GLY A 225 16.95 -2.90 11.21
N PRO A 226 15.87 -2.18 10.83
CA PRO A 226 15.92 -0.74 10.58
C PRO A 226 16.54 0.05 11.74
N SER A 227 16.09 -0.18 12.98
CA SER A 227 16.64 0.53 14.14
C SER A 227 18.13 0.22 14.39
N GLN A 228 18.60 -0.98 14.02
CA GLN A 228 20.03 -1.32 14.15
C GLN A 228 20.87 -0.59 13.09
N ILE A 229 20.36 -0.47 11.86
CA ILE A 229 21.02 0.31 10.81
C ILE A 229 21.02 1.80 11.16
N GLU A 230 19.92 2.35 11.67
CA GLU A 230 19.86 3.74 12.14
C GLU A 230 20.90 4.02 13.24
N ASN A 231 21.03 3.12 14.22
CA ASN A 231 22.04 3.24 15.26
C ASN A 231 23.47 3.21 14.68
N ARG A 232 23.72 2.38 13.67
CA ARG A 232 25.02 2.35 12.98
C ARG A 232 25.31 3.65 12.25
N ILE A 233 24.32 4.19 11.54
CA ILE A 233 24.41 5.50 10.86
C ILE A 233 24.72 6.61 11.86
N GLN A 234 24.09 6.60 13.04
CA GLN A 234 24.35 7.58 14.11
C GLN A 234 25.71 7.43 14.79
N GLN A 235 26.31 6.24 14.75
CA GLN A 235 27.63 5.96 15.33
C GLN A 235 28.77 6.16 14.33
N ASP A 236 28.46 6.30 13.04
CA ASP A 236 29.45 6.53 11.99
C ASP A 236 29.94 7.98 12.02
N THR A 237 31.25 8.16 12.23
CA THR A 237 31.87 9.49 12.35
C THR A 237 31.83 10.27 11.05
N VAL A 238 31.97 9.59 9.91
CA VAL A 238 31.96 10.24 8.59
C VAL A 238 30.55 10.75 8.28
N ILE A 239 29.52 9.94 8.53
CA ILE A 239 28.14 10.34 8.29
C ILE A 239 27.73 11.46 9.24
N THR A 240 28.03 11.34 10.53
CA THR A 240 27.64 12.35 11.53
C THR A 240 28.31 13.70 11.28
N GLU A 241 29.57 13.73 10.86
CA GLU A 241 30.26 14.95 10.44
C GLU A 241 29.56 15.63 9.24
N GLN A 242 29.20 14.86 8.21
CA GLN A 242 28.49 15.39 7.03
C GLN A 242 27.11 15.96 7.39
N LEU A 243 26.32 15.22 8.18
CA LEU A 243 25.03 15.69 8.66
C LEU A 243 25.16 17.00 9.45
N ALA A 244 26.19 17.11 10.30
CA ALA A 244 26.47 18.32 11.06
C ALA A 244 26.90 19.49 10.17
N LEU A 245 27.60 19.25 9.07
CA LEU A 245 27.97 20.28 8.09
C LEU A 245 26.76 20.76 7.28
N TRP A 246 25.89 19.84 6.83
CA TRP A 246 24.68 20.18 6.08
C TRP A 246 23.62 20.88 6.94
N GLY A 247 23.59 20.61 8.24
CA GLY A 247 22.70 21.28 9.19
C GLY A 247 23.13 22.69 9.62
N ARG A 248 24.17 23.29 9.01
CA ARG A 248 24.66 24.63 9.38
C ARG A 248 23.86 25.74 8.70
N GLY A 249 23.99 26.96 9.24
CA GLY A 249 23.45 28.17 8.61
C GLY A 249 21.92 28.23 8.55
N GLY A 250 21.22 27.55 9.47
CA GLY A 250 19.75 27.49 9.51
C GLY A 250 19.14 26.42 8.62
N SER A 251 19.95 25.58 7.97
CA SER A 251 19.48 24.42 7.21
C SER A 251 19.19 23.24 8.13
N ARG A 252 18.18 22.43 7.79
CA ARG A 252 17.81 21.20 8.51
C ARG A 252 17.98 20.00 7.59
N VAL A 253 18.74 19.00 8.02
CA VAL A 253 18.82 17.73 7.31
C VAL A 253 17.59 16.88 7.63
N ILE A 254 16.98 16.35 6.58
CA ILE A 254 15.85 15.45 6.65
C ILE A 254 16.34 14.06 6.26
N ARG A 255 16.12 13.08 7.14
CA ARG A 255 16.35 11.66 6.82
C ARG A 255 15.05 11.08 6.26
N GLY A 256 15.16 10.43 5.11
CA GLY A 256 14.05 9.69 4.49
C GLY A 256 13.92 8.28 5.08
N ASN A 257 13.10 7.46 4.43
CA ASN A 257 12.81 6.09 4.87
C ASN A 257 13.99 5.15 4.60
N LEU A 258 14.14 4.15 5.46
CA LEU A 258 15.10 3.07 5.22
C LEU A 258 14.49 2.05 4.26
N LEU A 259 15.18 1.74 3.16
CA LEU A 259 14.74 0.67 2.24
C LEU A 259 15.56 -0.59 2.51
N LEU A 260 14.87 -1.73 2.64
CA LEU A 260 15.50 -3.03 2.82
C LEU A 260 15.44 -3.78 1.47
N ILE A 261 16.61 -4.14 0.93
CA ILE A 261 16.79 -4.69 -0.42
C ILE A 261 17.61 -5.98 -0.34
#